data_AF-A0AB38I201-F1
#
_entry.id   AF-A0AB38I201-F1
#
_cell.length_a   1.000
_cell.length_b   1.000
_cell.length_c   1.000
_cell.angle_alpha   90.00
_cell.angle_beta   90.00
_cell.angle_gamma   90.00
#
_symmetry.space_group_name_H-M   'P 1'
#
loop_
_entity.id
_entity.type
_entity.pdbx_description
1 polymer ?
#
loop_
_entity_poly.entity_id
_entity_poly.type
_entity_poly.pdbx_seq_one_letter_code
_entity_poly.pdbx_strand_id
1 'polypeptide(L)' 'MLQSLITLSDQDIELVITAVRQWCTKNHCEIDSNEGHRALTLAIDLVQNSARDTLLHNMTERLGPRAGQMDAETSGAS' A
#
# COMPACT_ATOMS: atom_id res chain seq x y z
N MET A 1 -16.36 -16.30 -4.62
CA MET A 1 -15.44 -17.37 -5.07
C MET A 1 -14.41 -17.62 -3.98
N LEU A 2 -14.31 -18.85 -3.49
CA LEU A 2 -13.31 -19.30 -2.49
C LEU A 2 -11.99 -19.65 -3.20
N GLN A 3 -11.35 -18.69 -3.89
CA GLN A 3 -10.30 -19.01 -4.87
C GLN A 3 -8.86 -18.69 -4.48
N SER A 4 -8.58 -18.34 -3.23
CA SER A 4 -7.27 -18.61 -2.63
C SER A 4 -7.45 -18.62 -1.12
N LEU A 5 -7.30 -19.79 -0.50
CA LEU A 5 -6.82 -19.80 0.87
C LEU A 5 -5.41 -19.22 0.80
N ILE A 6 -5.33 -17.90 0.98
CA ILE A 6 -4.10 -17.13 1.00
C ILE A 6 -3.28 -17.66 2.18
N THR A 7 -2.44 -18.66 1.95
CA THR A 7 -1.44 -19.10 2.91
C THR A 7 -0.16 -18.36 2.57
N LEU A 8 -0.04 -17.13 3.07
CA LEU A 8 1.27 -16.49 3.17
C LEU A 8 2.10 -17.29 4.16
N SER A 9 3.34 -17.60 3.82
CA SER A 9 4.29 -18.13 4.80
C SER A 9 4.59 -17.05 5.85
N ASP A 10 5.10 -17.43 7.02
CA ASP A 10 5.52 -16.46 8.04
C ASP A 10 6.54 -15.45 7.48
N GLN A 11 7.41 -15.91 6.58
CA GLN A 11 8.37 -15.06 5.87
C GLN A 11 7.66 -14.05 4.95
N ASP A 12 6.64 -14.49 4.22
CA ASP A 12 5.85 -13.61 3.36
C ASP A 12 5.06 -12.59 4.20
N ILE A 13 4.54 -12.98 5.37
CA ILE A 13 3.85 -12.09 6.31
C ILE A 13 4.81 -11.01 6.84
N GLU A 14 5.99 -11.41 7.33
CA GLU A 14 7.06 -10.51 7.78
C GLU A 14 7.46 -9.52 6.67
N LEU A 15 7.59 -10.01 5.44
CA LEU A 15 7.95 -9.20 4.28
C LEU A 15 6.87 -8.15 3.97
N VAL A 16 5.60 -8.56 3.93
CA VAL A 16 4.45 -7.66 3.71
C VAL A 16 4.41 -6.59 4.80
N ILE A 17 4.47 -6.98 6.08
CA ILE A 17 4.41 -6.04 7.21
C ILE A 17 5.56 -5.04 7.14
N THR A 18 6.78 -5.50 6.86
CA THR A 18 7.97 -4.66 6.77
C THR A 18 7.85 -3.66 5.62
N ALA A 19 7.46 -4.13 4.43
CA ALA A 19 7.32 -3.27 3.26
C ALA A 19 6.20 -2.23 3.43
N VAL A 20 5.05 -2.63 3.98
CA VAL A 20 3.93 -1.72 4.26
C VAL A 20 4.31 -0.67 5.30
N ARG A 21 5.00 -1.06 6.38
CA ARG A 21 5.51 -0.10 7.37
C ARG A 21 6.50 0.89 6.76
N GLN A 22 7.46 0.41 5.97
CA GLN A 22 8.43 1.28 5.30
C GLN A 22 7.75 2.25 4.33
N TRP A 23 6.79 1.75 3.54
CA TRP A 23 6.02 2.59 2.63
C TRP A 23 5.20 3.64 3.39
N CYS A 24 4.49 3.25 4.46
CA CYS A 24 3.69 4.17 5.27
C CYS A 24 4.55 5.25 5.92
N THR A 25 5.70 4.88 6.52
CA THR A 25 6.66 5.84 7.09
C THR A 25 7.17 6.82 6.04
N LYS A 26 7.47 6.34 4.81
CA LYS A 26 7.95 7.18 3.72
C LYS A 26 6.88 8.14 3.19
N ASN A 27 5.60 7.74 3.22
CA ASN A 27 4.48 8.53 2.73
C ASN A 27 3.76 9.30 3.84
N HIS A 28 4.26 9.25 5.08
CA HIS A 28 3.67 9.90 6.26
C HIS A 28 2.20 9.54 6.52
N CYS A 29 1.82 8.29 6.25
CA CYS A 29 0.49 7.77 6.53
C CYS A 29 0.52 6.66 7.58
N GLU A 30 -0.62 6.41 8.22
CA GLU A 30 -0.79 5.28 9.13
C GLU A 30 -1.25 4.02 8.37
N ILE A 31 -1.03 2.84 8.93
CA ILE A 31 -1.38 1.56 8.27
C ILE A 31 -2.90 1.37 8.18
N ASP A 32 -3.63 1.84 9.19
CA ASP A 32 -5.09 1.81 9.29
C ASP A 32 -5.78 2.90 8.47
N SER A 33 -5.02 3.84 7.90
CA SER A 33 -5.53 4.79 6.92
C SER A 33 -5.96 4.10 5.63
N ASN A 34 -6.79 4.77 4.83
CA ASN A 34 -7.17 4.28 3.50
C ASN A 34 -5.96 4.01 2.60
N GLU A 35 -4.88 4.79 2.75
CA GLU A 35 -3.65 4.60 1.99
C GLU A 35 -2.87 3.39 2.50
N GLY A 36 -2.77 3.22 3.81
CA GLY A 36 -2.15 2.05 4.44
C GLY A 36 -2.87 0.74 4.08
N HIS A 37 -4.21 0.72 4.09
CA HIS A 37 -5.00 -0.43 3.66
C HIS A 37 -4.81 -0.77 2.17
N ARG A 38 -4.69 0.25 1.31
CA ARG A 38 -4.38 0.06 -0.11
C ARG A 38 -2.96 -0.47 -0.30
N ALA A 39 -2.01 0.02 0.48
CA ALA A 39 -0.63 -0.47 0.49
C ALA A 39 -0.57 -1.94 0.93
N LEU A 40 -1.30 -2.31 1.97
CA LEU A 40 -1.40 -3.68 2.46
C LEU A 40 -1.98 -4.63 1.41
N THR A 41 -3.10 -4.24 0.79
CA THR A 41 -3.75 -5.03 -0.25
C THR A 41 -2.80 -5.27 -1.43
N LEU A 42 -2.12 -4.22 -1.89
CA LEU A 42 -1.16 -4.33 -2.98
C LEU A 42 0.06 -5.18 -2.60
N ALA A 43 0.58 -5.03 -1.38
CA ALA A 43 1.73 -5.80 -0.93
C ALA A 43 1.43 -7.31 -0.91
N ILE A 44 0.23 -7.70 -0.44
CA ILE A 44 -0.23 -9.09 -0.43
C ILE A 44 -0.33 -9.63 -1.87
N ASP A 45 -0.92 -8.86 -2.79
CA ASP A 45 -1.04 -9.24 -4.21
C ASP A 45 0.33 -9.44 -4.88
N LEU A 46 1.27 -8.54 -4.63
CA LEU A 46 2.63 -8.61 -5.17
C LEU A 46 3.41 -9.84 -4.65
N VAL A 47 3.31 -10.14 -3.36
CA VAL A 47 4.00 -11.31 -2.77
C VAL A 47 3.41 -12.62 -3.31
N GLN A 48 2.10 -12.69 -3.49
CA GLN A 48 1.43 -13.84 -4.10
C GLN A 48 1.81 -14.04 -5.56
N ASN A 49 2.03 -12.95 -6.30
CA ASN A 49 2.46 -12.98 -7.69
C ASN A 49 4.00 -13.04 -7.84
N SER A 50 4.71 -13.49 -6.80
CA SER A 50 6.17 -13.69 -6.77
C SER A 50 7.04 -12.44 -7.00
N ALA A 51 6.51 -11.24 -6.76
CA ALA A 51 7.27 -9.99 -6.80
C ALA A 51 7.89 -9.63 -5.43
N ARG A 52 8.55 -10.60 -4.77
CA ARG A 52 9.09 -10.45 -3.41
C ARG A 52 10.26 -9.48 -3.34
N ASP A 53 11.25 -9.66 -4.21
CA ASP A 53 12.51 -8.89 -4.20
C ASP A 53 12.33 -7.41 -4.59
N THR A 54 11.24 -7.11 -5.28
CA THR A 54 10.94 -5.76 -5.80
C THR A 54 9.68 -5.16 -5.16
N LEU A 55 9.25 -5.70 -4.01
CA LEU A 55 7.98 -5.37 -3.37
C LEU A 55 7.85 -3.87 -3.10
N LEU A 56 8.78 -3.27 -2.35
CA LEU A 56 8.73 -1.85 -1.99
C LEU A 56 8.81 -0.92 -3.21
N HIS A 57 9.62 -1.30 -4.22
CA HIS A 57 9.71 -0.56 -5.47
C HIS A 57 8.37 -0.58 -6.22
N ASN A 58 7.76 -1.76 -6.39
CA ASN A 58 6.44 -1.89 -7.01
C ASN A 58 5.34 -1.16 -6.24
N MET A 59 5.38 -1.17 -4.90
CA MET A 59 4.46 -0.39 -4.08
C MET A 59 4.63 1.10 -4.33
N THR A 60 5.86 1.60 -4.41
CA THR A 60 6.13 3.02 -4.65
C THR A 60 5.68 3.45 -6.05
N GLU A 61 5.92 2.63 -7.07
CA GLU A 61 5.50 2.92 -8.45
C GLU A 61 3.97 2.91 -8.59
N ARG A 62 3.29 1.90 -8.02
CA ARG A 62 1.84 1.70 -8.21
C ARG A 62 0.98 2.55 -7.28
N LEU A 63 1.50 2.90 -6.11
CA LEU A 63 0.84 3.79 -5.14
C LEU A 63 1.41 5.20 -5.20
N GLY A 64 2.21 5.53 -6.22
CA GLY A 64 2.93 6.79 -6.35
C GLY A 64 2.10 8.01 -5.95
N PRO A 65 2.76 9.11 -5.53
CA PRO A 65 2.10 10.24 -4.91
C PRO A 65 0.92 10.66 -5.78
N ARG A 66 -0.29 10.56 -5.23
CA ARG A 66 -1.47 11.09 -5.88
C ARG A 66 -1.33 12.61 -5.86
N ALA A 67 -0.54 13.15 -6.77
CA ALA A 67 -0.56 14.55 -7.16
C ALA A 67 -1.92 14.78 -7.82
N GLY A 68 -2.95 14.97 -7.00
CA GLY A 68 -4.33 14.99 -7.48
C GLY A 68 -5.37 14.85 -6.38
N GLN A 69 -5.19 15.55 -5.26
CA GLN A 69 -6.33 16.11 -4.54
C GLN A 69 -6.08 17.62 -4.37
N MET A 70 -5.87 18.27 -5.51
CA MET A 70 -6.27 19.67 -5.66
C MET A 70 -7.78 19.63 -5.94
N ASP A 71 -8.50 20.62 -5.39
CA ASP A 71 -9.90 20.97 -5.63
C ASP A 71 -10.94 20.34 -4.69
N ALA A 72 -11.25 21.04 -3.59
CA ALA A 72 -12.41 21.93 -3.54
C ALA A 72 -12.77 22.35 -2.10
N GLU A 73 -12.24 23.48 -1.63
CA GLU A 73 -12.90 24.26 -0.58
C GLU A 73 -13.13 25.69 -1.10
N THR A 74 -14.26 25.79 -1.80
CA THR A 74 -15.17 26.94 -1.94
C THR A 74 -14.68 28.32 -1.51
N SER A 75 -14.55 29.17 -2.53
CA SER A 75 -15.07 30.54 -2.57
C SER A 75 -15.96 30.96 -1.39
N GLY A 76 -15.56 32.02 -0.69
CA GLY A 76 -16.47 32.85 0.10
C GLY A 76 -15.83 33.58 1.28
N ALA A 77 -16.07 34.89 1.32
CA ALA A 77 -15.81 35.87 2.38
C ALA A 77 -14.43 36.55 2.34
N SER A 78 -14.31 37.88 2.31
CA SER A 78 -15.25 39.01 2.18
C SER A 78 -14.43 40.23 1.76
#